data_AF-A0A101CUD9-F1
#
_entry.id   AF-A0A101CUD9-F1
#
_cell.length_a   1.000
_cell.length_b   1.000
_cell.length_c   1.000
_cell.angle_alpha   90.00
_cell.angle_beta   90.00
_cell.angle_gamma   90.00
#
_symmetry.space_group_name_H-M   'P 1'
#
loop_
_entity.id
_entity.type
_entity.pdbx_description
1 polymer ?
#
loop_
_entity_poly.entity_id
_entity_poly.type
_entity_poly.pdbx_seq_one_letter_code
_entity_poly.pdbx_strand_id
1 'polypeptide(L)'
;MKLSNNAFKYFTKLKRNKKFVIDLDDLLNYFKRYNIPEFEKIIEFQLNFSGLELKIKNNESSNFNAFLISKKDILNHNEIEYLLIDNRYYFYCGDHETAQFWFVISNTGEICTYNEVNETVNIIYTSFEKFIESYSFQDLIKRNNKYEYPAYFNLLDDVRFNELIVNYTIYNASNDEFNYWMSNGNLIIKKGIWLHEHIFYIHVYGENKIECEKFIELLKEEKIIL
;
A
#
# COMPACT_ATOMS: atom_id res chain seq x y z
N MET A 1 -14.84 7.87 -5.61
CA MET A 1 -14.07 7.43 -4.43
C MET A 1 -14.85 7.62 -3.13
N LYS A 2 -14.98 6.59 -2.27
CA LYS A 2 -15.54 6.72 -0.92
C LYS A 2 -14.58 6.13 0.12
N LEU A 3 -13.70 6.97 0.65
CA LEU A 3 -12.84 6.65 1.79
C LEU A 3 -13.66 6.60 3.09
N SER A 4 -13.20 5.83 4.06
CA SER A 4 -13.68 5.85 5.44
C SER A 4 -13.46 7.22 6.07
N ASN A 5 -14.20 7.54 7.13
CA ASN A 5 -14.04 8.84 7.80
C ASN A 5 -12.61 9.06 8.32
N ASN A 6 -11.93 8.00 8.75
CA ASN A 6 -10.55 8.09 9.22
C ASN A 6 -9.58 8.32 8.06
N ALA A 7 -9.71 7.55 6.97
CA ALA A 7 -8.89 7.73 5.79
C ALA A 7 -9.12 9.09 5.12
N PHE A 8 -10.36 9.59 5.08
CA PHE A 8 -10.65 10.91 4.56
C PHE A 8 -10.00 12.04 5.40
N LYS A 9 -10.07 11.95 6.74
CA LYS A 9 -9.39 12.90 7.64
C LYS A 9 -7.87 12.84 7.53
N TYR A 10 -7.33 11.67 7.22
CA TYR A 10 -5.91 11.48 6.93
C TYR A 10 -5.54 12.12 5.59
N PHE A 11 -6.27 11.75 4.53
CA PHE A 11 -6.09 12.21 3.16
C PHE A 11 -6.09 13.74 3.03
N THR A 12 -7.02 14.42 3.69
CA THR A 12 -7.13 15.90 3.63
C THR A 12 -5.95 16.65 4.25
N LYS A 13 -5.09 15.97 5.02
CA LYS A 13 -3.88 16.54 5.62
C LYS A 13 -2.62 16.30 4.81
N LEU A 14 -2.68 15.45 3.78
CA LEU A 14 -1.53 15.10 2.97
C LEU A 14 -1.07 16.28 2.13
N LYS A 15 0.25 16.40 1.94
CA LYS A 15 0.81 17.36 1.01
C LYS A 15 0.68 16.80 -0.40
N ARG A 16 0.40 17.70 -1.35
CA ARG A 16 0.34 17.38 -2.77
C ARG A 16 1.32 18.24 -3.58
N ASN A 17 2.26 17.59 -4.24
CA ASN A 17 3.21 18.22 -5.13
C ASN A 17 2.51 18.63 -6.44
N LYS A 18 2.36 19.95 -6.63
CA LYS A 18 1.67 20.55 -7.79
C LYS A 18 2.34 20.24 -9.13
N LYS A 19 3.60 19.76 -9.15
CA LYS A 19 4.27 19.31 -10.38
C LYS A 19 3.59 18.11 -11.04
N PHE A 20 2.86 17.32 -10.26
CA PHE A 20 2.16 16.11 -10.72
C PHE A 20 0.64 16.30 -10.82
N VAL A 21 0.14 17.53 -10.63
CA VAL A 21 -1.28 17.85 -10.79
C VAL A 21 -1.51 18.30 -12.23
N ILE A 22 -1.97 17.39 -13.06
CA ILE A 22 -2.23 17.58 -14.49
C ILE A 22 -3.76 17.57 -14.68
N ASP A 23 -4.28 18.40 -15.58
CA ASP A 23 -5.71 18.35 -15.91
C ASP A 23 -6.03 17.20 -16.87
N LEU A 24 -7.33 16.91 -17.01
CA LEU A 24 -7.78 15.76 -17.80
C LEU A 24 -7.42 15.92 -19.29
N ASP A 25 -7.60 17.11 -19.86
CA ASP A 25 -7.39 17.33 -21.29
C ASP A 25 -5.91 17.18 -21.66
N ASP A 26 -5.00 17.74 -20.86
CA ASP A 26 -3.56 17.57 -21.02
C ASP A 26 -3.14 16.10 -20.91
N LEU A 27 -3.72 15.37 -19.96
CA LEU A 27 -3.44 13.94 -19.76
C LEU A 27 -3.90 13.08 -20.95
N LEU A 28 -5.14 13.30 -21.43
CA LEU A 28 -5.68 12.54 -22.56
C LEU A 28 -4.92 12.85 -23.86
N ASN A 29 -4.57 14.11 -24.08
CA ASN A 29 -3.72 14.50 -25.21
C ASN A 29 -2.34 13.86 -25.14
N TYR A 30 -1.77 13.74 -23.94
CA TYR A 30 -0.51 13.05 -23.71
C TYR A 30 -0.62 11.56 -24.04
N PHE A 31 -1.64 10.84 -23.54
CA PHE A 31 -1.85 9.42 -23.85
C PHE A 31 -1.99 9.18 -25.36
N LYS A 32 -2.80 10.00 -26.03
CA LYS A 32 -2.99 9.93 -27.48
C LYS A 32 -1.70 10.13 -28.25
N ARG A 33 -0.84 11.08 -27.83
CA ARG A 33 0.45 11.36 -28.48
C ARG A 33 1.38 10.15 -28.48
N TYR A 34 1.42 9.40 -27.38
CA TYR A 34 2.29 8.24 -27.20
C TYR A 34 1.60 6.91 -27.53
N ASN A 35 0.40 6.94 -28.13
CA ASN A 35 -0.41 5.74 -28.44
C ASN A 35 -0.67 4.83 -27.22
N ILE A 36 -0.81 5.43 -26.04
CA ILE A 36 -1.12 4.72 -24.80
C ILE A 36 -2.64 4.59 -24.69
N PRO A 37 -3.19 3.38 -24.45
CA PRO A 37 -4.61 3.22 -24.24
C PRO A 37 -5.09 4.00 -23.00
N GLU A 38 -6.31 4.53 -23.08
CA GLU A 38 -6.95 5.18 -21.95
C GLU A 38 -7.43 4.14 -20.93
N PHE A 39 -6.81 4.14 -19.76
CA PHE A 39 -7.21 3.30 -18.64
C PHE A 39 -7.84 4.16 -17.56
N GLU A 40 -9.12 3.91 -17.25
CA GLU A 40 -9.89 4.69 -16.27
C GLU A 40 -9.15 4.80 -14.94
N LYS A 41 -8.54 3.71 -14.46
CA LYS A 41 -7.85 3.66 -13.17
C LYS A 41 -6.52 4.41 -13.16
N ILE A 42 -5.84 4.48 -14.29
CA ILE A 42 -4.60 5.26 -14.42
C ILE A 42 -4.93 6.75 -14.46
N ILE A 43 -5.99 7.12 -15.17
CA ILE A 43 -6.51 8.49 -15.21
C ILE A 43 -6.98 8.91 -13.82
N GLU A 44 -7.77 8.08 -13.13
CA GLU A 44 -8.24 8.31 -11.77
C GLU A 44 -7.05 8.54 -10.82
N PHE A 45 -6.02 7.70 -10.91
CA PHE A 45 -4.81 7.85 -10.11
C PHE A 45 -4.09 9.16 -10.39
N GLN A 46 -3.85 9.50 -11.66
CA GLN A 46 -3.15 10.75 -12.01
C GLN A 46 -3.89 11.97 -11.44
N LEU A 47 -5.21 12.02 -11.63
CA LEU A 47 -6.01 13.18 -11.25
C LEU A 47 -6.20 13.30 -9.74
N ASN A 48 -6.39 12.19 -9.03
CA ASN A 48 -6.74 12.20 -7.61
C ASN A 48 -5.55 12.04 -6.68
N PHE A 49 -4.55 11.24 -7.08
CA PHE A 49 -3.51 10.74 -6.17
C PHE A 49 -2.09 11.16 -6.53
N SER A 50 -1.80 11.39 -7.81
CA SER A 50 -0.46 11.78 -8.24
C SER A 50 -0.01 13.09 -7.57
N GLY A 51 1.21 13.08 -7.06
CA GLY A 51 1.83 14.10 -6.25
C GLY A 51 1.57 13.99 -4.74
N LEU A 52 0.78 13.03 -4.26
CA LEU A 52 0.54 12.87 -2.82
C LEU A 52 1.76 12.29 -2.10
N GLU A 53 2.04 12.82 -0.92
CA GLU A 53 3.06 12.32 0.00
C GLU A 53 2.36 11.66 1.20
N LEU A 54 2.29 10.33 1.20
CA LEU A 54 1.69 9.54 2.26
C LEU A 54 2.71 9.40 3.39
N LYS A 55 2.36 9.94 4.57
CA LYS A 55 3.21 9.91 5.76
C LYS A 55 2.58 9.18 6.92
N ILE A 56 3.42 8.61 7.77
CA ILE A 56 3.02 8.04 9.06
C ILE A 56 3.69 8.86 10.16
N LYS A 57 2.91 9.29 11.16
CA LYS A 57 3.47 10.09 12.27
C LYS A 57 4.64 9.37 12.95
N ASN A 58 5.74 10.11 13.14
CA ASN A 58 6.98 9.64 13.78
C ASN A 58 7.61 8.41 13.10
N ASN A 59 7.37 8.22 11.80
CA ASN A 59 7.91 7.10 11.04
C ASN A 59 8.25 7.53 9.60
N GLU A 60 9.33 8.31 9.47
CA GLU A 60 9.76 8.86 8.18
C GLU A 60 10.17 7.76 7.20
N SER A 61 10.77 6.67 7.68
CA SER A 61 11.18 5.54 6.84
C SER A 61 10.03 4.83 6.12
N SER A 62 8.77 5.11 6.48
CA SER A 62 7.58 4.52 5.87
C SER A 62 6.83 5.47 4.94
N ASN A 63 7.43 6.60 4.56
CA ASN A 63 6.80 7.55 3.63
C ASN A 63 6.74 6.97 2.21
N PHE A 64 5.63 7.24 1.51
CA PHE A 64 5.43 6.89 0.11
C PHE A 64 5.06 8.12 -0.70
N ASN A 65 5.75 8.37 -1.81
CA ASN A 65 5.38 9.43 -2.75
C ASN A 65 4.68 8.81 -3.95
N ALA A 66 3.41 9.18 -4.16
CA ALA A 66 2.64 8.75 -5.31
C ALA A 66 2.87 9.70 -6.48
N PHE A 67 3.23 9.17 -7.64
CA PHE A 67 3.38 9.95 -8.87
C PHE A 67 3.26 9.08 -10.11
N LEU A 68 2.83 9.67 -11.22
CA LEU A 68 2.84 9.04 -12.55
C LEU A 68 3.55 9.99 -13.52
N ILE A 69 2.81 10.96 -14.07
CA ILE A 69 3.33 11.94 -15.03
C ILE A 69 3.46 13.29 -14.35
N SER A 70 4.58 13.97 -14.59
CA SER A 70 4.77 15.36 -14.19
C SER A 70 4.46 16.33 -15.33
N LYS A 71 4.14 17.57 -15.00
CA LYS A 71 4.03 18.67 -15.99
C LYS A 71 5.29 18.82 -16.84
N LYS A 72 6.46 18.52 -16.26
CA LYS A 72 7.73 18.60 -16.99
C LYS A 72 7.80 17.53 -18.07
N ASP A 73 7.26 16.33 -17.82
CA ASP A 73 7.26 15.25 -18.81
C ASP A 73 6.40 15.62 -20.02
N ILE A 74 5.23 16.22 -19.79
CA ILE A 74 4.39 16.75 -20.86
C ILE A 74 5.12 17.86 -21.64
N LEU A 75 5.70 18.85 -20.96
CA LEU A 75 6.39 19.97 -21.59
C LEU A 75 7.62 19.54 -22.40
N ASN A 76 8.39 18.59 -21.87
CA ASN A 76 9.63 18.13 -22.46
C ASN A 76 9.43 16.96 -23.44
N HIS A 77 8.20 16.49 -23.61
CA HIS A 77 7.90 15.34 -24.46
C HIS A 77 8.61 14.06 -23.98
N ASN A 78 8.75 13.88 -22.67
CA ASN A 78 9.22 12.63 -22.09
C ASN A 78 8.08 11.61 -22.14
N GLU A 79 8.36 10.39 -22.60
CA GLU A 79 7.42 9.27 -22.55
C GLU A 79 7.32 8.70 -21.13
N ILE A 80 6.13 8.27 -20.73
CA ILE A 80 5.90 7.62 -19.45
C ILE A 80 6.45 6.21 -19.50
N GLU A 81 7.18 5.82 -18.45
CA GLU A 81 7.67 4.46 -18.31
C GLU A 81 6.54 3.52 -17.88
N TYR A 82 6.39 2.40 -18.59
CA TYR A 82 5.45 1.34 -18.27
C TYR A 82 6.00 -0.02 -18.71
N LEU A 83 5.41 -1.08 -18.15
CA LEU A 83 5.72 -2.47 -18.45
C LEU A 83 4.50 -3.14 -19.10
N LEU A 84 4.75 -4.11 -19.97
CA LEU A 84 3.72 -4.97 -20.56
C LEU A 84 4.04 -6.42 -20.21
N ILE A 85 3.32 -6.97 -19.23
CA ILE A 85 3.52 -8.34 -18.73
C ILE A 85 2.19 -9.07 -18.85
N ASP A 86 2.19 -10.24 -19.49
CA ASP A 86 0.97 -11.05 -19.73
C ASP A 86 -0.20 -10.24 -20.30
N ASN A 87 0.08 -9.37 -21.29
CA ASN A 87 -0.87 -8.44 -21.92
C ASN A 87 -1.55 -7.45 -20.94
N ARG A 88 -0.95 -7.19 -19.78
CA ARG A 88 -1.39 -6.15 -18.83
C ARG A 88 -0.35 -5.05 -18.75
N TYR A 89 -0.84 -3.81 -18.68
CA TYR A 89 -0.02 -2.63 -18.54
C TYR A 89 0.22 -2.32 -17.06
N TYR A 90 1.45 -1.97 -16.73
CA TYR A 90 1.85 -1.54 -15.40
C TYR A 90 2.64 -0.24 -15.48
N PHE A 91 2.23 0.79 -14.75
CA PHE A 91 2.85 2.10 -14.78
C PHE A 91 3.59 2.38 -13.48
N TYR A 92 4.82 2.86 -13.53
CA TYR A 92 5.58 3.21 -12.32
C TYR A 92 4.87 4.32 -11.55
N CYS A 93 4.42 4.03 -10.32
CA CYS A 93 3.41 4.84 -9.63
C CYS A 93 3.87 5.48 -8.31
N GLY A 94 5.15 5.34 -7.97
CA GLY A 94 5.70 5.98 -6.79
C GLY A 94 7.00 5.38 -6.28
N ASP A 95 7.50 5.96 -5.21
CA ASP A 95 8.65 5.48 -4.46
C ASP A 95 8.36 5.40 -2.96
N HIS A 96 9.13 4.57 -2.28
CA HIS A 96 9.11 4.42 -0.83
C HIS A 96 10.48 4.75 -0.28
N GLU A 97 10.54 5.51 0.82
CA GLU A 97 11.79 6.10 1.31
C GLU A 97 12.88 5.07 1.65
N THR A 98 12.49 3.87 2.06
CA THR A 98 13.42 2.80 2.46
C THR A 98 13.31 1.50 1.68
N ALA A 99 12.30 1.36 0.81
CA ALA A 99 12.07 0.10 0.12
C ALA A 99 12.77 0.16 -1.24
N GLN A 100 13.69 -0.77 -1.50
CA GLN A 100 14.39 -0.89 -2.77
C GLN A 100 13.56 -1.69 -3.79
N PHE A 101 12.30 -1.28 -3.98
CA PHE A 101 11.37 -1.90 -4.93
C PHE A 101 10.78 -0.84 -5.84
N TRP A 102 10.52 -1.23 -7.08
CA TRP A 102 9.73 -0.45 -8.00
C TRP A 102 8.25 -0.65 -7.72
N PHE A 103 7.52 0.44 -7.47
CA PHE A 103 6.08 0.38 -7.31
C PHE A 103 5.41 0.71 -8.64
N VAL A 104 4.46 -0.15 -9.02
CA VAL A 104 3.69 0.01 -10.25
C VAL A 104 2.20 -0.10 -9.97
N ILE A 105 1.38 0.55 -10.79
CA ILE A 105 -0.07 0.41 -10.80
C ILE A 105 -0.50 -0.30 -12.08
N SER A 106 -1.32 -1.35 -11.95
CA SER A 106 -1.88 -2.05 -13.10
C SER A 106 -2.93 -1.19 -13.81
N ASN A 107 -3.22 -1.48 -15.07
CA ASN A 107 -4.32 -0.85 -15.81
C ASN A 107 -5.70 -1.05 -15.16
N THR A 108 -5.85 -2.04 -14.28
CA THR A 108 -7.04 -2.30 -13.46
C THR A 108 -7.01 -1.61 -12.08
N GLY A 109 -5.93 -0.89 -11.76
CA GLY A 109 -5.81 -0.04 -10.58
C GLY A 109 -5.19 -0.72 -9.36
N GLU A 110 -4.71 -1.96 -9.48
CA GLU A 110 -4.03 -2.67 -8.39
C GLU A 110 -2.64 -2.05 -8.17
N ILE A 111 -2.24 -1.91 -6.91
CA ILE A 111 -0.89 -1.47 -6.55
C ILE A 111 -0.03 -2.71 -6.39
N CYS A 112 1.12 -2.68 -7.05
CA CYS A 112 2.04 -3.79 -7.10
C CYS A 112 3.46 -3.31 -6.84
N THR A 113 4.32 -4.28 -6.56
CA THR A 113 5.76 -4.15 -6.69
C THR A 113 6.24 -4.92 -7.91
N TYR A 114 7.30 -4.42 -8.55
CA TYR A 114 7.93 -5.05 -9.69
C TYR A 114 9.37 -5.45 -9.34
N ASN A 115 9.70 -6.70 -9.68
CA ASN A 115 11.04 -7.25 -9.54
C ASN A 115 11.67 -7.40 -10.93
N GLU A 116 12.65 -6.54 -11.21
CA GLU A 116 13.37 -6.51 -12.49
C GLU A 116 14.20 -7.76 -12.76
N VAL A 117 14.63 -8.49 -11.73
CA VAL A 117 15.52 -9.65 -11.90
C VAL A 117 14.79 -10.84 -12.49
N ASN A 118 13.53 -11.03 -12.09
CA ASN A 118 12.70 -12.16 -12.53
C ASN A 118 11.51 -11.73 -13.39
N GLU A 119 11.40 -10.44 -13.70
CA GLU A 119 10.31 -9.82 -14.46
C GLU A 119 8.91 -10.16 -13.90
N THR A 120 8.80 -10.27 -12.57
CA THR A 120 7.52 -10.58 -11.91
C THR A 120 6.90 -9.37 -11.23
N VAL A 121 5.57 -9.37 -11.20
CA VAL A 121 4.76 -8.39 -10.50
C VAL A 121 4.09 -9.07 -9.31
N ASN A 122 4.18 -8.44 -8.15
CA ASN A 122 3.50 -8.89 -6.93
C ASN A 122 2.46 -7.86 -6.52
N ILE A 123 1.19 -8.28 -6.52
CA ILE A 123 0.09 -7.39 -6.13
C ILE A 123 0.10 -7.21 -4.62
N ILE A 124 0.10 -5.96 -4.17
CA ILE A 124 0.16 -5.61 -2.75
C ILE A 124 -1.10 -4.91 -2.25
N TYR A 125 -1.89 -4.26 -3.11
CA TYR A 125 -3.22 -3.74 -2.78
C TYR A 125 -4.14 -3.82 -4.00
N THR A 126 -5.42 -4.04 -3.76
CA THR A 126 -6.47 -4.07 -4.80
C THR A 126 -6.76 -2.70 -5.43
N SER A 127 -6.37 -1.61 -4.76
CA SER A 127 -6.55 -0.22 -5.25
C SER A 127 -5.67 0.76 -4.47
N PHE A 128 -5.45 1.96 -5.02
CA PHE A 128 -4.77 3.02 -4.30
C PHE A 128 -5.58 3.56 -3.11
N GLU A 129 -6.92 3.52 -3.18
CA GLU A 129 -7.79 3.81 -2.05
C GLU A 129 -7.52 2.88 -0.87
N LYS A 130 -7.43 1.57 -1.13
CA LYS A 130 -7.09 0.59 -0.09
C LYS A 130 -5.70 0.83 0.48
N PHE A 131 -4.77 1.27 -0.37
CA PHE A 131 -3.46 1.67 0.08
C PHE A 131 -3.52 2.88 1.04
N ILE A 132 -4.30 3.92 0.72
CA ILE A 132 -4.57 5.07 1.60
C ILE A 132 -5.26 4.63 2.90
N GLU A 133 -6.26 3.75 2.84
CA GLU A 133 -6.95 3.24 4.03
C GLU A 133 -5.99 2.54 4.98
N SER A 134 -5.08 1.70 4.45
CA SER A 134 -4.03 1.03 5.23
C SER A 134 -3.05 2.02 5.86
N TYR A 135 -2.57 3.01 5.08
CA TYR A 135 -1.68 4.07 5.59
C TYR A 135 -2.35 4.91 6.68
N SER A 136 -3.63 5.25 6.51
CA SER A 136 -4.39 6.01 7.49
C SER A 136 -4.55 5.26 8.81
N PHE A 137 -4.70 3.93 8.75
CA PHE A 137 -4.82 3.08 9.92
C PHE A 137 -3.47 2.93 10.64
N GLN A 138 -2.38 2.76 9.89
CA GLN A 138 -1.02 2.77 10.45
C GLN A 138 -0.69 4.10 11.17
N ASP A 139 -1.02 5.24 10.56
CA ASP A 139 -0.88 6.56 11.19
C ASP A 139 -1.74 6.70 12.46
N LEU A 140 -2.95 6.13 12.47
CA LEU A 140 -3.79 6.09 13.67
C LEU A 140 -3.15 5.27 14.80
N ILE A 141 -2.61 4.08 14.50
CA ILE A 141 -1.91 3.22 15.47
C ILE A 141 -0.75 4.00 16.11
N LYS A 142 0.08 4.66 15.29
CA LYS A 142 1.21 5.47 15.75
C LYS A 142 0.77 6.68 16.57
N ARG A 143 -0.32 7.35 16.19
CA ARG A 143 -0.88 8.47 16.97
C ARG A 143 -1.38 8.06 18.34
N ASN A 144 -1.86 6.81 18.46
CA ASN A 144 -2.30 6.22 19.72
C ASN A 144 -1.14 5.65 20.55
N ASN A 145 0.12 5.85 20.12
CA ASN A 145 1.33 5.41 20.80
C ASN A 145 1.36 3.90 21.12
N LYS A 146 0.73 3.09 20.26
CA LYS A 146 0.83 1.62 20.39
C LYS A 146 2.27 1.19 20.20
N TYR A 147 2.72 0.25 21.02
CA TYR A 147 4.01 -0.39 20.84
C TYR A 147 4.00 -1.22 19.56
N GLU A 148 4.95 -1.00 18.67
CA GLU A 148 5.16 -1.79 17.46
C GLU A 148 6.22 -2.85 17.74
N TYR A 149 5.89 -4.12 17.48
CA TYR A 149 6.88 -5.17 17.58
C TYR A 149 7.92 -5.01 16.45
N PRO A 150 9.23 -5.10 16.72
CA PRO A 150 10.24 -4.71 15.73
C PRO A 150 10.39 -5.67 14.54
N ALA A 151 10.00 -6.93 14.70
CA ALA A 151 10.12 -7.94 13.65
C ALA A 151 8.79 -8.22 12.94
N TYR A 152 8.92 -8.65 11.70
CA TYR A 152 7.87 -9.16 10.83
C TYR A 152 8.14 -10.65 10.64
N PHE A 153 7.08 -11.46 10.60
CA PHE A 153 7.22 -12.92 10.58
C PHE A 153 6.46 -13.52 9.41
N ASN A 154 7.01 -14.55 8.77
CA ASN A 154 6.31 -15.25 7.69
C ASN A 154 5.12 -16.01 8.28
N LEU A 155 3.95 -15.92 7.64
CA LEU A 155 2.80 -16.73 7.99
C LEU A 155 2.93 -18.11 7.32
N LEU A 156 3.09 -19.14 8.12
CA LEU A 156 3.25 -20.52 7.66
C LEU A 156 1.93 -21.29 7.61
N ASP A 157 1.02 -21.02 8.54
CA ASP A 157 -0.28 -21.72 8.67
C ASP A 157 -1.43 -20.71 8.79
N ASP A 158 -2.05 -20.39 7.65
CA ASP A 158 -3.15 -19.44 7.60
C ASP A 158 -4.43 -19.98 8.26
N VAL A 159 -4.67 -21.29 8.17
CA VAL A 159 -5.89 -21.90 8.74
C VAL A 159 -5.87 -21.76 10.24
N ARG A 160 -4.78 -22.18 10.88
CA ARG A 160 -4.65 -22.10 12.33
C ARG A 160 -4.55 -20.67 12.84
N PHE A 161 -3.91 -19.78 12.07
CA PHE A 161 -3.93 -18.35 12.38
C PHE A 161 -5.36 -17.83 12.44
N ASN A 162 -6.18 -18.09 11.41
CA ASN A 162 -7.56 -17.65 11.34
C ASN A 162 -8.43 -18.20 12.49
N GLU A 163 -8.18 -19.42 12.96
CA GLU A 163 -8.83 -19.98 14.15
C GLU A 163 -8.49 -19.20 15.43
N LEU A 164 -7.22 -18.82 15.63
CA LEU A 164 -6.79 -18.05 16.82
C LEU A 164 -7.40 -16.65 16.86
N ILE A 165 -7.57 -16.02 15.70
CA ILE A 165 -8.08 -14.64 15.61
C ILE A 165 -9.60 -14.57 15.40
N VAL A 166 -10.33 -15.68 15.47
CA VAL A 166 -11.75 -15.73 15.11
C VAL A 166 -12.62 -14.70 15.84
N ASN A 167 -12.24 -14.33 17.07
CA ASN A 167 -12.95 -13.35 17.91
C ASN A 167 -12.41 -11.92 17.79
N TYR A 168 -11.45 -11.67 16.89
CA TYR A 168 -10.90 -10.34 16.68
C TYR A 168 -11.86 -9.50 15.83
N THR A 169 -11.95 -8.22 16.16
CA THR A 169 -12.67 -7.23 15.35
C THR A 169 -11.86 -6.93 14.10
N ILE A 170 -12.50 -7.05 12.94
CA ILE A 170 -11.89 -6.81 11.62
C ILE A 170 -12.15 -5.36 11.18
N TYR A 171 -11.10 -4.65 10.77
CA TYR A 171 -11.20 -3.27 10.25
C TYR A 171 -11.46 -3.25 8.74
N ASN A 172 -12.67 -3.64 8.33
CA ASN A 172 -13.06 -3.84 6.92
C ASN A 172 -12.66 -2.71 5.94
N ALA A 173 -12.67 -1.45 6.39
CA ALA A 173 -12.30 -0.32 5.54
C ALA A 173 -10.85 -0.42 5.04
N SER A 174 -9.93 -0.81 5.93
CA SER A 174 -8.49 -0.92 5.67
C SER A 174 -8.07 -2.29 5.15
N ASN A 175 -9.01 -3.23 4.99
CA ASN A 175 -8.72 -4.59 4.57
C ASN A 175 -9.06 -4.80 3.10
N ASP A 176 -8.27 -5.64 2.45
CA ASP A 176 -8.52 -6.19 1.12
C ASP A 176 -7.94 -7.61 1.01
N GLU A 177 -7.84 -8.14 -0.20
CA GLU A 177 -7.34 -9.50 -0.45
C GLU A 177 -5.90 -9.72 0.05
N PHE A 178 -5.09 -8.67 0.12
CA PHE A 178 -3.65 -8.74 0.39
C PHE A 178 -3.25 -8.16 1.76
N ASN A 179 -4.14 -7.38 2.40
CA ASN A 179 -3.88 -6.76 3.70
C ASN A 179 -5.09 -6.87 4.61
N TYR A 180 -4.86 -7.32 5.84
CA TYR A 180 -5.87 -7.50 6.86
C TYR A 180 -5.40 -6.90 8.18
N TRP A 181 -6.21 -6.01 8.71
CA TRP A 181 -6.09 -5.41 10.03
C TRP A 181 -7.19 -5.95 10.94
N MET A 182 -6.79 -6.35 12.15
CA MET A 182 -7.68 -6.95 13.13
C MET A 182 -7.23 -6.61 14.56
N SER A 183 -8.15 -6.60 15.53
CA SER A 183 -7.82 -6.30 16.93
C SER A 183 -8.73 -6.99 17.93
N ASN A 184 -8.19 -7.29 19.12
CA ASN A 184 -8.97 -7.71 20.29
C ASN A 184 -9.04 -6.61 21.37
N GLY A 185 -8.78 -5.35 21.00
CA GLY A 185 -8.68 -4.20 21.92
C GLY A 185 -7.25 -3.95 22.40
N ASN A 186 -6.59 -4.98 22.94
CA ASN A 186 -5.22 -4.86 23.49
C ASN A 186 -4.16 -4.95 22.38
N LEU A 187 -4.36 -5.87 21.44
CA LEU A 187 -3.49 -6.11 20.30
C LEU A 187 -4.16 -5.67 19.00
N ILE A 188 -3.35 -5.16 18.08
CA ILE A 188 -3.70 -4.94 16.68
C ILE A 188 -2.73 -5.77 15.86
N ILE A 189 -3.25 -6.57 14.95
CA ILE A 189 -2.46 -7.46 14.10
C ILE A 189 -2.65 -7.03 12.65
N LYS A 190 -1.54 -6.99 11.92
CA LYS A 190 -1.51 -6.88 10.47
C LYS A 190 -1.12 -8.24 9.90
N LYS A 191 -1.98 -8.80 9.05
CA LYS A 191 -1.61 -9.83 8.08
C LYS A 191 -1.48 -9.13 6.73
N GLY A 192 -0.26 -8.95 6.24
CA GLY A 192 0.01 -8.26 4.96
C GLY A 192 0.80 -9.15 4.01
N ILE A 193 0.90 -8.77 2.74
CA ILE A 193 1.75 -9.49 1.79
C ILE A 193 3.15 -8.87 1.75
N TRP A 194 4.18 -9.71 1.65
CA TRP A 194 5.54 -9.22 1.45
C TRP A 194 5.68 -8.46 0.14
N LEU A 195 6.59 -7.48 0.10
CA LEU A 195 6.81 -6.67 -1.10
C LEU A 195 7.51 -7.43 -2.23
N HIS A 196 8.21 -8.52 -1.97
CA HIS A 196 9.04 -9.20 -2.97
C HIS A 196 8.48 -10.57 -3.41
N GLU A 197 7.44 -11.06 -2.75
CA GLU A 197 6.88 -12.37 -3.00
C GLU A 197 5.43 -12.46 -2.53
N HIS A 198 4.69 -13.42 -3.09
CA HIS A 198 3.29 -13.64 -2.78
C HIS A 198 3.12 -14.49 -1.50
N ILE A 199 3.75 -14.05 -0.41
CA ILE A 199 3.71 -14.70 0.91
C ILE A 199 3.19 -13.70 1.93
N PHE A 200 2.31 -14.15 2.81
CA PHE A 200 1.80 -13.32 3.90
C PHE A 200 2.80 -13.24 5.06
N TYR A 201 2.86 -12.07 5.68
CA TYR A 201 3.52 -11.84 6.95
C TYR A 201 2.54 -11.44 8.05
N ILE A 202 2.96 -11.66 9.29
CA ILE A 202 2.30 -11.16 10.49
C ILE A 202 3.16 -10.07 11.13
N HIS A 203 2.51 -8.98 11.52
CA HIS A 203 3.10 -7.92 12.32
C HIS A 203 2.12 -7.45 13.40
N VAL A 204 2.64 -7.09 14.58
CA VAL A 204 1.83 -6.94 15.79
C VAL A 204 2.13 -5.62 16.48
N TYR A 205 1.06 -4.97 16.92
CA TYR A 205 1.06 -3.76 17.72
C TYR A 205 0.26 -4.00 19.01
N GLY A 206 0.68 -3.43 20.13
CA GLY A 206 0.03 -3.65 21.43
C GLY A 206 0.09 -2.43 22.34
N GLU A 207 -0.53 -2.49 23.52
CA GLU A 207 -0.38 -1.42 24.52
C GLU A 207 1.06 -1.36 25.04
N ASN A 208 1.72 -2.50 25.11
CA ASN A 208 3.09 -2.62 25.59
C ASN A 208 3.80 -3.82 24.95
N LYS A 209 5.12 -3.87 25.17
CA LYS A 209 6.00 -4.90 24.65
C LYS A 209 5.61 -6.32 25.08
N ILE A 210 5.19 -6.50 26.34
CA ILE A 210 4.91 -7.81 26.93
C ILE A 210 3.71 -8.48 26.24
N GLU A 211 2.67 -7.70 25.91
CA GLU A 211 1.50 -8.23 25.20
C GLU A 211 1.86 -8.73 23.79
N CYS A 212 2.66 -7.95 23.05
CA CYS A 212 3.14 -8.38 21.74
C CYS A 212 4.00 -9.64 21.84
N GLU A 213 4.95 -9.68 22.78
CA GLU A 213 5.84 -10.84 22.98
C GLU A 213 5.06 -12.11 23.29
N LYS A 214 4.08 -12.05 24.21
CA LYS A 214 3.24 -13.20 24.54
C LYS A 214 2.51 -13.76 23.32
N PHE A 215 1.96 -12.89 22.48
CA PHE A 215 1.25 -13.32 21.29
C PHE A 215 2.21 -13.90 20.23
N ILE A 216 3.36 -13.28 20.02
CA ILE A 216 4.38 -13.81 19.10
C ILE A 216 4.90 -15.17 19.55
N GLU A 217 5.18 -15.36 20.83
CA GLU A 217 5.63 -16.66 21.34
C GLU A 217 4.54 -17.73 21.19
N LEU A 218 3.27 -17.41 21.44
CA LEU A 218 2.16 -18.33 21.14
C LEU A 218 2.14 -18.74 19.66
N LEU A 219 2.29 -17.79 18.74
CA LEU A 219 2.31 -18.09 17.31
C LEU A 219 3.50 -18.98 16.91
N LYS A 220 4.67 -18.80 17.53
CA LYS A 220 5.85 -19.65 17.30
C LYS A 220 5.69 -21.04 17.88
N GLU A 221 5.19 -21.16 19.11
CA GLU A 221 4.91 -22.45 19.76
C GLU A 221 3.94 -23.29 18.93
N GLU A 222 2.91 -22.64 18.37
CA GLU A 222 1.92 -23.24 17.49
C GLU A 222 2.40 -23.41 16.04
N LYS A 223 3.65 -23.01 15.73
CA LYS A 223 4.28 -23.07 14.40
C LYS A 223 3.50 -22.35 13.30
N ILE A 224 2.78 -21.29 13.68
CA ILE A 224 1.98 -20.47 12.77
C ILE A 224 2.88 -19.46 12.04
N ILE A 225 3.97 -19.04 12.68
CA ILE A 225 4.93 -18.09 12.10
C ILE A 225 6.38 -18.60 12.18
N LEU A 226 7.25 -18.02 11.33
CA LEU A 226 8.70 -18.15 11.39
C LEU A 226 9.37 -16.83 11.79
#